data_AF-A0A4R2LEK4-F1
#
_entry.id   AF-A0A4R2LEK4-F1
#
_cell.length_a   1.000
_cell.length_b   1.000
_cell.length_c   1.000
_cell.angle_alpha   90.00
_cell.angle_beta   90.00
_cell.angle_gamma   90.00
#
_symmetry.space_group_name_H-M   'P 1'
#
loop_
_entity.id
_entity.type
_entity.pdbx_description
1 polymer ?
#
loop_
_entity_poly.entity_id
_entity_poly.type
_entity_poly.pdbx_seq_one_letter_code
_entity_poly.pdbx_strand_id
1 'polypeptide(L)'
;MALRLCKKCRKTVLSKAVQCPYCGNPMEQHEEEIICKINNVDYDFTEIYKKMMAIDKNNLEWSHSEEMLEIIWEVYDLTQVRGTSSFCIEAVETGMLPSEYNAMTVEEWNEQVKKSTQNHVIIKCPYCGSIDVKKIFFGGFAQKQWHCKKCRSDF
;
A
#
# COMPACT_ATOMS: atom_id res chain seq x y z
N MET A 1 4.33 19.37 -11.05
CA MET A 1 4.39 20.23 -9.84
C MET A 1 4.37 19.27 -8.67
N ALA A 2 5.37 19.31 -7.81
CA ALA A 2 5.55 18.28 -6.80
C ALA A 2 4.64 18.47 -5.57
N LEU A 3 4.28 17.36 -4.95
CA LEU A 3 3.52 17.29 -3.70
C LEU A 3 4.40 16.86 -2.54
N ARG A 4 4.14 17.39 -1.34
CA ARG A 4 4.78 16.99 -0.08
C ARG A 4 3.81 17.01 1.08
N LEU A 5 4.20 16.43 2.21
CA LEU A 5 3.41 16.48 3.45
C LEU A 5 3.69 17.75 4.25
N CYS A 6 2.64 18.32 4.82
CA CYS A 6 2.80 19.30 5.88
C CYS A 6 3.27 18.59 7.17
N LYS A 7 4.44 18.96 7.70
CA LYS A 7 5.00 18.42 8.95
C LYS A 7 4.05 18.55 10.17
N LYS A 8 3.14 19.54 10.16
CA LYS A 8 2.19 19.79 11.25
C LYS A 8 0.86 19.03 11.12
N CYS A 9 0.19 19.14 9.97
CA CYS A 9 -1.16 18.60 9.79
C CYS A 9 -1.24 17.34 8.92
N ARG A 10 -0.08 16.88 8.41
CA ARG A 10 0.05 15.68 7.55
C ARG A 10 -0.81 15.69 6.28
N LYS A 11 -1.38 16.84 5.90
CA LYS A 11 -2.07 17.00 4.62
C LYS A 11 -1.06 17.24 3.49
N THR A 12 -1.35 16.64 2.34
CA THR A 12 -0.59 16.84 1.10
C THR A 12 -0.79 18.24 0.55
N VAL A 13 0.31 18.90 0.21
CA VAL A 13 0.38 20.29 -0.26
C VAL A 13 1.40 20.41 -1.38
N LEU A 14 1.35 21.50 -2.14
CA LEU A 14 2.36 21.79 -3.17
C LEU A 14 3.73 22.04 -2.51
N SER A 15 4.80 21.49 -3.09
CA SER A 15 6.16 21.63 -2.56
C SER A 15 6.57 23.10 -2.42
N LYS A 16 6.27 23.91 -3.46
CA LYS A 16 6.55 25.35 -3.52
C LYS A 16 5.61 26.23 -2.69
N ALA A 17 4.67 25.65 -1.93
CA ALA A 17 3.86 26.45 -1.02
C ALA A 17 4.75 27.03 0.09
N VAL A 18 4.67 28.35 0.33
CA VAL A 18 5.39 29.01 1.44
C VAL A 18 4.71 28.71 2.79
N GLN A 19 3.41 28.44 2.76
CA GLN A 19 2.59 28.15 3.93
C GLN A 19 1.58 27.03 3.61
N CYS A 20 1.32 26.16 4.57
CA CYS A 20 0.31 25.12 4.44
C CYS A 20 -1.10 25.76 4.38
N PRO A 21 -1.88 25.54 3.31
CA PRO A 21 -3.21 26.14 3.15
C PRO A 21 -4.24 25.61 4.16
N TYR A 22 -3.96 24.49 4.82
CA TYR A 22 -4.90 23.85 5.74
C TYR A 22 -4.70 24.22 7.21
N CYS A 23 -3.46 24.52 7.63
CA CYS A 23 -3.16 24.77 9.04
C CYS A 23 -2.31 26.02 9.29
N GLY A 24 -1.93 26.75 8.23
CA GLY A 24 -1.14 27.97 8.33
C GLY A 24 0.32 27.74 8.72
N ASN A 25 0.81 26.49 8.78
CA ASN A 25 2.21 26.24 9.12
C ASN A 25 3.15 26.79 8.03
N PRO A 26 4.17 27.59 8.36
CA PRO A 26 5.22 27.93 7.41
C PRO A 26 5.88 26.67 6.87
N MET A 27 6.31 26.72 5.62
CA MET A 27 6.89 25.58 4.94
C MET A 27 8.32 25.89 4.53
N GLU A 28 9.24 25.03 4.99
CA GLU A 28 10.66 25.10 4.62
C GLU A 28 10.80 25.05 3.10
N GLN A 29 11.60 25.95 2.55
CA GLN A 29 11.94 25.95 1.13
C GLN A 29 13.31 25.30 0.97
N HIS A 30 13.44 24.43 -0.03
CA HIS A 30 14.72 23.82 -0.38
C HIS A 30 15.15 24.40 -1.74
N GLU A 31 16.44 24.70 -1.89
CA GLU A 31 16.99 25.15 -3.17
C GLU A 31 16.98 24.01 -4.21
N GLU A 32 17.18 22.77 -3.74
CA GLU A 32 17.12 21.55 -4.55
C GLU A 32 16.05 20.60 -3.99
N GLU A 33 15.15 20.15 -4.87
CA GLU A 33 14.11 19.18 -4.56
C GLU A 33 14.49 17.79 -5.14
N ILE A 34 14.43 16.74 -4.32
CA ILE A 34 14.55 15.35 -4.78
C ILE A 34 13.15 14.87 -5.17
N ILE A 35 12.89 14.83 -6.48
CA ILE A 35 11.57 14.48 -7.01
C ILE A 35 11.53 13.00 -7.42
N CYS A 36 10.51 12.28 -6.93
CA CYS A 36 10.15 10.96 -7.39
C CYS A 36 8.74 11.02 -8.03
N LYS A 37 8.61 10.62 -9.29
CA LYS A 37 7.32 10.53 -9.96
C LYS A 37 6.67 9.19 -9.67
N ILE A 38 5.55 9.18 -8.96
CA ILE A 38 4.82 7.96 -8.64
C ILE A 38 3.46 8.02 -9.31
N ASN A 39 3.17 7.05 -10.19
CA ASN A 39 1.92 6.99 -10.97
C ASN A 39 1.58 8.31 -11.69
N ASN A 40 2.55 8.89 -12.39
CA ASN A 40 2.45 10.18 -13.09
C ASN A 40 2.27 11.42 -12.20
N VAL A 41 2.42 11.29 -10.88
CA VAL A 41 2.38 12.42 -9.94
C VAL A 41 3.77 12.68 -9.40
N ASP A 42 4.24 13.92 -9.50
CA ASP A 42 5.52 14.33 -8.94
C ASP A 42 5.39 14.48 -7.41
N TYR A 43 6.29 13.87 -6.65
CA TYR A 43 6.37 14.01 -5.20
C TYR A 43 7.75 14.50 -4.78
N ASP A 44 7.79 15.45 -3.85
CA ASP A 44 9.02 15.95 -3.23
C ASP A 44 9.38 15.04 -2.05
N PHE A 45 10.43 14.26 -2.25
CA PHE A 45 10.99 13.30 -1.31
C PHE A 45 12.19 13.86 -0.53
N THR A 46 12.56 15.14 -0.69
CA THR A 46 13.82 15.69 -0.14
C THR A 46 14.03 15.37 1.34
N GLU A 47 13.02 15.58 2.17
CA GLU A 47 13.12 15.33 3.61
C GLU A 47 13.04 13.84 3.95
N ILE A 48 12.19 13.09 3.25
CA ILE A 48 12.06 11.64 3.41
C ILE A 48 13.36 10.94 3.04
N TYR A 49 14.00 11.36 1.96
CA TYR A 49 15.26 10.82 1.48
C TYR A 49 16.40 11.06 2.47
N LYS A 50 16.47 12.26 3.07
CA LYS A 50 17.44 12.52 4.15
C LYS A 50 17.27 11.55 5.32
N LYS A 51 16.02 11.25 5.72
CA LYS A 51 15.74 10.25 6.75
C LYS A 51 16.16 8.84 6.32
N MET A 52 15.84 8.45 5.08
CA MET A 52 16.27 7.16 4.51
C MET A 52 17.80 7.00 4.54
N MET A 53 18.53 8.05 4.16
CA MET A 53 20.00 8.01 4.12
C MET A 53 20.65 8.07 5.51
N ALA A 54 19.90 8.49 6.53
CA ALA A 54 20.35 8.51 7.92
C ALA A 54 20.17 7.16 8.65
N ILE A 55 19.52 6.17 8.03
CA ILE A 55 19.35 4.84 8.61
C ILE A 55 20.71 4.14 8.75
N ASP A 56 21.01 3.66 9.97
CA ASP A 56 22.22 2.88 10.24
C ASP A 56 22.10 1.45 9.71
N LYS A 57 22.68 1.21 8.54
CA LYS A 57 22.70 -0.11 7.89
C LYS A 57 23.53 -1.16 8.63
N ASN A 58 24.35 -0.76 9.60
CA ASN A 58 25.12 -1.73 10.41
C ASN A 58 24.24 -2.44 11.43
N ASN A 59 23.08 -1.86 11.77
CA ASN A 59 22.07 -2.54 12.56
C ASN A 59 21.39 -3.62 11.70
N LEU A 60 21.57 -4.90 12.03
CA LEU A 60 21.00 -6.02 11.27
C LEU A 60 19.46 -6.01 11.20
N GLU A 61 18.79 -5.27 12.10
CA GLU A 61 17.33 -5.14 12.14
C GLU A 61 16.83 -3.77 11.63
N TRP A 62 17.68 -3.01 10.93
CA TRP A 62 17.33 -1.66 10.45
C TRP A 62 16.01 -1.62 9.65
N SER A 63 15.71 -2.67 8.88
CA SER A 63 14.49 -2.75 8.06
C SER A 63 13.20 -2.88 8.88
N HIS A 64 13.32 -3.23 10.15
CA HIS A 64 12.23 -3.35 11.12
C HIS A 64 12.32 -2.30 12.24
N SER A 65 13.22 -1.33 12.12
CA SER A 65 13.39 -0.27 13.13
C SER A 65 12.21 0.69 13.16
N GLU A 66 12.05 1.40 14.28
CA GLU A 66 11.00 2.40 14.43
C GLU A 66 11.17 3.54 13.41
N GLU A 67 12.42 3.98 13.18
CA GLU A 67 12.73 5.00 12.18
C GLU A 67 12.31 4.55 10.77
N MET A 68 12.57 3.29 10.42
CA MET A 68 12.17 2.75 9.13
C MET A 68 10.65 2.68 8.98
N LEU A 69 9.94 2.26 10.03
CA LEU A 69 8.48 2.26 10.05
C LEU A 69 7.91 3.67 9.88
N GLU A 70 8.46 4.68 10.56
CA GLU A 70 8.06 6.08 10.39
C GLU A 70 8.22 6.56 8.94
N ILE A 71 9.35 6.25 8.31
CA ILE A 71 9.60 6.57 6.89
C ILE A 71 8.54 5.91 6.00
N ILE A 72 8.28 4.62 6.20
CA ILE A 72 7.29 3.87 5.42
C ILE A 72 5.90 4.51 5.52
N TRP A 73 5.49 4.91 6.73
CA TRP A 73 4.21 5.59 6.96
C TRP A 73 4.17 6.98 6.35
N GLU A 74 5.29 7.72 6.38
CA GLU A 74 5.38 9.03 5.74
C GLU A 74 5.27 8.93 4.21
N VAL A 75 5.92 7.95 3.59
CA VAL A 75 5.76 7.69 2.15
C VAL A 75 4.32 7.28 1.84
N TYR A 76 3.72 6.42 2.67
CA TYR A 76 2.34 6.01 2.49
C TYR A 76 1.36 7.18 2.58
N ASP A 77 1.49 8.01 3.61
CA ASP A 77 0.64 9.20 3.80
C ASP A 77 0.76 10.16 2.61
N LEU A 78 1.97 10.31 2.05
CA LEU A 78 2.22 11.19 0.92
C LEU A 78 1.61 10.68 -0.39
N THR A 79 1.77 9.39 -0.66
CA THR A 79 1.58 8.81 -2.01
C THR A 79 0.33 7.95 -2.13
N GLN A 80 -0.19 7.44 -1.01
CA GLN A 80 -1.32 6.50 -0.93
C GLN A 80 -1.14 5.23 -1.79
N VAL A 81 0.11 4.82 -2.04
CA VAL A 81 0.42 3.58 -2.78
C VAL A 81 0.61 2.39 -1.85
N ARG A 82 0.30 1.19 -2.34
CA ARG A 82 0.64 -0.06 -1.65
C ARG A 82 2.12 -0.40 -1.86
N GLY A 83 2.70 -1.20 -0.97
CA GLY A 83 4.07 -1.69 -1.11
C GLY A 83 5.16 -0.67 -0.76
N THR A 84 4.82 0.38 0.00
CA THR A 84 5.78 1.41 0.43
C THR A 84 6.95 0.84 1.23
N SER A 85 6.76 -0.26 1.95
CA SER A 85 7.85 -0.97 2.63
C SER A 85 8.96 -1.38 1.66
N SER A 86 8.62 -2.11 0.60
CA SER A 86 9.58 -2.58 -0.41
C SER A 86 10.29 -1.41 -1.08
N PHE A 87 9.55 -0.37 -1.46
CA PHE A 87 10.10 0.84 -2.05
C PHE A 87 11.10 1.53 -1.13
N CYS A 88 10.76 1.72 0.15
CA CYS A 88 11.64 2.39 1.10
C CYS A 88 12.88 1.54 1.40
N ILE A 89 12.72 0.23 1.59
CA ILE A 89 13.83 -0.69 1.85
C ILE A 89 14.82 -0.64 0.69
N GLU A 90 14.35 -0.75 -0.56
CA GLU A 90 15.20 -0.68 -1.74
C GLU A 90 15.90 0.68 -1.86
N ALA A 91 15.21 1.79 -1.59
CA ALA A 91 15.79 3.12 -1.61
C ALA A 91 16.90 3.28 -0.56
N VAL A 92 16.68 2.77 0.66
CA VAL A 92 17.69 2.76 1.71
C VAL A 92 18.86 1.88 1.28
N GLU A 93 18.64 0.62 0.88
CA GLU A 93 19.68 -0.33 0.50
C GLU A 93 20.58 0.22 -0.61
N THR A 94 19.98 0.67 -1.71
CA THR A 94 20.67 1.16 -2.90
C THR A 94 21.25 2.56 -2.72
N GLY A 95 20.71 3.34 -1.79
CA GLY A 95 21.04 4.76 -1.67
C GLY A 95 20.53 5.60 -2.83
N MET A 96 19.48 5.16 -3.52
CA MET A 96 18.94 5.82 -4.71
C MET A 96 17.42 5.84 -4.66
N LEU A 97 16.82 6.97 -5.05
CA LEU A 97 15.40 7.05 -5.37
C LEU A 97 15.22 6.98 -6.89
N PRO A 98 14.30 6.14 -7.40
CA PRO A 98 13.99 6.16 -8.82
C PRO A 98 13.33 7.48 -9.20
N SER A 99 13.63 7.99 -10.39
CA SER A 99 12.98 9.17 -10.94
C SER A 99 11.49 8.92 -11.25
N GLU A 100 11.13 7.67 -11.56
CA GLU A 100 9.77 7.24 -11.82
C GLU A 100 9.50 5.84 -11.24
N TYR A 101 8.33 5.67 -10.62
CA TYR A 101 7.90 4.43 -9.98
C TYR A 101 6.41 4.19 -10.23
N ASN A 102 6.07 3.05 -10.84
CA ASN A 102 4.69 2.66 -11.12
C ASN A 102 4.23 1.64 -10.08
N ALA A 103 3.39 2.10 -9.16
CA ALA A 103 2.88 1.32 -8.05
C ALA A 103 1.36 1.16 -8.14
N MET A 104 0.82 0.13 -7.51
CA MET A 104 -0.62 0.02 -7.38
C MET A 104 -1.12 0.92 -6.24
N THR A 105 -2.08 1.79 -6.54
CA THR A 105 -2.75 2.64 -5.56
C THR A 105 -3.68 1.85 -4.64
N VAL A 106 -4.04 2.42 -3.49
CA VAL A 106 -5.03 1.82 -2.59
C VAL A 106 -6.40 1.73 -3.27
N GLU A 107 -6.77 2.71 -4.09
CA GLU A 107 -8.01 2.71 -4.87
C GLU A 107 -8.05 1.56 -5.87
N GLU A 108 -7.01 1.41 -6.69
CA GLU A 108 -6.90 0.31 -7.67
C GLU A 108 -6.94 -1.07 -6.97
N TRP A 109 -6.24 -1.20 -5.84
CA TRP A 109 -6.29 -2.41 -5.02
C TRP A 109 -7.72 -2.69 -4.54
N ASN A 110 -8.40 -1.67 -3.98
CA ASN A 110 -9.76 -1.82 -3.48
C ASN A 110 -10.73 -2.20 -4.59
N GLU A 111 -10.57 -1.67 -5.80
CA GLU A 111 -11.33 -2.09 -6.96
C GLU A 111 -11.03 -3.54 -7.36
N GLN A 112 -9.76 -3.95 -7.37
CA GLN A 112 -9.38 -5.32 -7.69
C GLN A 112 -9.93 -6.31 -6.65
N VAL A 113 -9.89 -5.97 -5.36
CA VAL A 113 -10.52 -6.76 -4.29
C VAL A 113 -12.02 -6.80 -4.48
N LYS A 114 -12.69 -5.68 -4.79
CA LYS A 114 -14.14 -5.69 -5.08
C LYS A 114 -14.46 -6.62 -6.25
N LYS A 115 -13.70 -6.57 -7.34
CA LYS A 115 -13.86 -7.46 -8.51
C LYS A 115 -13.63 -8.92 -8.14
N SER A 116 -12.61 -9.23 -7.34
CA SER A 116 -12.35 -10.61 -6.90
C SER A 116 -13.41 -11.14 -5.92
N THR A 117 -13.96 -10.27 -5.06
CA THR A 117 -15.03 -10.61 -4.12
C THR A 117 -16.39 -10.76 -4.83
N GLN A 118 -16.65 -9.98 -5.89
CA GLN A 118 -17.83 -10.18 -6.75
C GLN A 118 -17.76 -11.49 -7.56
N ASN A 119 -16.55 -11.97 -7.85
CA ASN A 119 -16.32 -13.27 -8.49
C ASN A 119 -16.37 -14.46 -7.51
N HIS A 120 -17.07 -14.35 -6.37
CA HIS A 120 -17.43 -15.54 -5.60
C HIS A 120 -18.26 -16.48 -6.48
N VAL A 121 -17.63 -17.57 -6.93
CA VAL A 121 -18.30 -18.66 -7.63
C VAL A 121 -19.48 -19.11 -6.78
N ILE A 122 -20.70 -18.84 -7.24
CA ILE A 122 -21.91 -19.28 -6.57
C ILE A 122 -21.98 -20.79 -6.71
N ILE A 123 -21.70 -21.50 -5.63
CA ILE A 123 -21.70 -22.96 -5.62
C ILE A 123 -23.15 -23.42 -5.49
N LYS A 124 -23.65 -24.04 -6.57
CA LYS A 124 -24.97 -24.65 -6.61
C LYS A 124 -24.85 -26.15 -6.42
N CYS A 125 -25.72 -26.71 -5.60
CA CYS A 125 -25.87 -28.15 -5.51
C CYS A 125 -26.33 -28.73 -6.87
N PRO A 126 -25.59 -29.68 -7.47
CA PRO A 126 -25.94 -30.24 -8.77
C PRO A 126 -27.25 -31.06 -8.74
N TYR A 127 -27.68 -31.51 -7.55
CA TYR A 127 -28.87 -32.36 -7.40
C TYR A 127 -30.17 -31.58 -7.19
N CYS A 128 -30.12 -30.37 -6.61
CA CYS A 128 -31.33 -29.59 -6.29
C CYS A 128 -31.26 -28.10 -6.63
N GLY A 129 -30.13 -27.63 -7.19
CA GLY A 129 -29.91 -26.23 -7.58
C GLY A 129 -29.76 -25.25 -6.42
N SER A 130 -29.84 -25.70 -5.16
CA SER A 130 -29.72 -24.84 -3.98
C SER A 130 -28.32 -24.23 -3.86
N ILE A 131 -28.26 -22.96 -3.46
CA ILE A 131 -27.02 -22.25 -3.09
C ILE A 131 -26.71 -22.34 -1.59
N ASP A 132 -27.62 -22.91 -0.79
CA ASP A 132 -27.37 -23.16 0.64
C ASP A 132 -26.52 -24.42 0.81
N VAL A 133 -25.21 -24.22 0.61
CA VAL A 133 -24.18 -25.25 0.67
C VAL A 133 -23.12 -24.85 1.69
N LYS A 134 -22.56 -25.81 2.41
CA LYS A 134 -21.46 -25.61 3.36
C LYS A 134 -20.23 -26.38 2.90
N LYS A 135 -19.03 -25.80 3.07
CA LYS A 135 -17.79 -26.50 2.78
C LYS A 135 -17.54 -27.57 3.84
N ILE A 136 -17.15 -28.76 3.42
CA ILE A 136 -16.78 -29.86 4.31
C ILE A 136 -15.26 -30.00 4.22
N PHE A 137 -14.58 -30.03 5.37
CA PHE A 137 -13.14 -30.28 5.45
C PHE A 137 -12.95 -31.72 5.95
N PHE A 138 -12.67 -32.65 5.03
CA PHE A 138 -12.13 -33.97 5.38
C PHE A 138 -10.62 -33.97 5.07
N GLY A 139 -9.81 -34.23 6.10
CA GLY A 139 -8.36 -34.32 5.96
C GLY A 139 -7.98 -35.49 5.07
N GLY A 140 -7.27 -35.20 3.97
CA GLY A 140 -6.67 -36.20 3.09
C GLY A 140 -7.52 -36.57 1.87
N PHE A 141 -7.02 -36.18 0.70
CA PHE A 141 -7.29 -36.75 -0.62
C PHE A 141 -8.75 -37.08 -1.00
N ALA A 142 -9.38 -36.09 -1.64
CA ALA A 142 -10.32 -36.24 -2.77
C ALA A 142 -11.63 -37.01 -2.54
N GLN A 143 -12.49 -36.57 -1.61
CA GLN A 143 -13.93 -36.83 -1.70
C GLN A 143 -14.74 -35.58 -1.30
N LYS A 144 -15.65 -35.18 -2.21
CA LYS A 144 -16.78 -34.23 -2.06
C LYS A 144 -16.58 -33.07 -1.06
N GLN A 145 -16.39 -31.86 -1.59
CA GLN A 145 -15.98 -30.68 -0.82
C GLN A 145 -17.16 -29.87 -0.24
N TRP A 146 -18.40 -30.15 -0.66
CA TRP A 146 -19.57 -29.33 -0.37
C TRP A 146 -20.75 -30.19 0.07
N HIS A 147 -21.40 -29.79 1.16
CA HIS A 147 -22.65 -30.38 1.63
C HIS A 147 -23.80 -29.44 1.31
N CYS A 148 -24.83 -29.91 0.62
CA CYS A 148 -26.07 -29.14 0.44
C CYS A 148 -27.00 -29.32 1.63
N LYS A 149 -27.39 -28.23 2.31
CA LYS A 149 -28.32 -28.33 3.45
C LYS A 149 -29.76 -28.65 3.05
N LYS A 150 -30.14 -28.34 1.80
CA LYS A 150 -31.51 -28.56 1.29
C LYS A 150 -31.80 -30.04 0.99
N CYS A 151 -30.95 -30.69 0.19
CA CYS A 151 -31.12 -32.10 -0.18
C CYS A 151 -30.18 -33.05 0.55
N ARG A 152 -29.34 -32.54 1.48
CA ARG A 152 -28.40 -33.29 2.32
C ARG A 152 -27.35 -34.09 1.54
N SER A 153 -27.11 -33.75 0.28
CA SER A 153 -26.11 -34.40 -0.57
C SER A 153 -24.72 -33.80 -0.39
N ASP A 154 -23.71 -34.64 -0.37
CA ASP A 154 -22.31 -34.22 -0.50
C ASP A 154 -21.90 -34.26 -1.99
N PHE A 155 -21.13 -33.26 -2.45
CA PHE A 155 -20.61 -33.14 -3.81
C PHE A 155 -19.27 -32.40 -3.88
#